data_AF-A0A537N386-F1
#
_entry.id   AF-A0A537N386-F1
#
_cell.length_a   1.000
_cell.length_b   1.000
_cell.length_c   1.000
_cell.angle_alpha   90.00
_cell.angle_beta   90.00
_cell.angle_gamma   90.00
#
_symmetry.space_group_name_H-M   'P 1'
#
loop_
_entity.id
_entity.type
_entity.pdbx_description
1 polymer ?
#
loop_
_entity_poly.entity_id
_entity_poly.type
_entity_poly.pdbx_seq_one_letter_code
_entity_poly.pdbx_strand_id
1 'polypeptide(L)'
;MTWPPWAGRSLTDAFVFAAPAMFVFLWASGFIGGKLGLPYAEPMTFLAVRMFVVVLILGGIVVLTRPMQPARMDVVHAAITGFFVHGCYLGGVFVAIDHKLPAGFAALVVSLQPILTSMLANFLLGERVT
;
A
#
# COMPACT_ATOMS: atom_id res chain seq x y z
N MET A 1 -4.44 36.33 14.18
CA MET A 1 -4.63 36.57 12.74
C MET A 1 -5.40 35.37 12.18
N THR A 2 -6.73 35.43 12.22
CA THR A 2 -7.62 34.30 11.91
C THR A 2 -8.02 34.36 10.44
N TRP A 3 -7.50 33.42 9.66
CA TRP A 3 -7.78 33.26 8.23
C TRP A 3 -9.27 32.94 7.99
N PRO A 4 -9.91 33.43 6.92
CA PRO A 4 -11.34 33.21 6.68
C PRO A 4 -11.66 31.77 6.25
N PRO A 5 -12.80 31.19 6.69
CA PRO A 5 -13.15 29.77 6.51
C PRO A 5 -13.52 29.36 5.06
N TRP A 6 -13.46 30.28 4.10
CA TRP A 6 -13.82 30.07 2.69
C TRP A 6 -12.66 30.27 1.72
N ALA A 7 -11.43 30.50 2.21
CA ALA A 7 -10.24 30.56 1.36
C ALA A 7 -10.16 29.26 0.54
N GLY A 8 -10.36 29.41 -0.78
CA GLY A 8 -10.74 28.31 -1.67
C GLY A 8 -9.86 27.08 -1.49
N ARG A 9 -10.50 25.91 -1.37
CA ARG A 9 -9.81 24.62 -1.30
C ARG A 9 -8.78 24.58 -2.43
N SER A 10 -7.50 24.61 -2.07
CA SER A 10 -6.44 24.46 -3.06
C SER A 10 -6.59 23.09 -3.73
N LEU A 11 -6.09 22.92 -4.95
CA LEU A 11 -6.06 21.59 -5.60
C LEU A 11 -5.40 20.54 -4.69
N THR A 12 -4.45 20.97 -3.86
CA THR A 12 -3.81 20.18 -2.81
C THR A 12 -4.79 19.73 -1.73
N ASP A 13 -5.69 20.59 -1.25
CA ASP A 13 -6.68 20.25 -0.23
C ASP A 13 -7.72 19.25 -0.76
N ALA A 14 -8.13 19.42 -2.01
CA ALA A 14 -9.01 18.47 -2.69
C ALA A 14 -8.32 17.11 -2.87
N PHE A 15 -7.02 17.10 -3.19
CA PHE A 15 -6.24 15.87 -3.34
C PHE A 15 -6.03 15.16 -2.00
N VAL A 16 -5.71 15.90 -0.94
CA VAL A 16 -5.58 15.36 0.44
C VAL A 16 -6.91 14.77 0.90
N PHE A 17 -8.04 15.41 0.60
CA PHE A 17 -9.36 14.88 0.91
C PHE A 17 -9.70 13.61 0.11
N ALA A 18 -9.30 13.54 -1.17
CA ALA A 18 -9.58 12.39 -2.03
C ALA A 18 -8.59 11.22 -1.84
N ALA A 19 -7.41 11.46 -1.26
CA ALA A 19 -6.33 10.47 -1.12
C ALA A 19 -6.78 9.16 -0.44
N PRO A 20 -7.56 9.15 0.66
CA PRO A 20 -8.03 7.91 1.28
C PRO A 20 -8.93 7.09 0.35
N ALA A 21 -9.84 7.75 -0.37
CA ALA A 21 -10.74 7.08 -1.30
C ALA A 21 -9.98 6.49 -2.51
N MET A 22 -9.03 7.26 -3.05
CA MET A 22 -8.14 6.78 -4.12
C MET A 22 -7.29 5.60 -3.65
N PHE A 23 -6.73 5.68 -2.45
CA PHE A 23 -5.96 4.59 -1.85
C PHE A 23 -6.80 3.32 -1.74
N VAL A 24 -8.01 3.39 -1.16
CA VAL A 24 -8.92 2.24 -1.03
C VAL A 24 -9.24 1.65 -2.41
N PHE A 25 -9.55 2.47 -3.40
CA PHE A 25 -9.87 2.00 -4.75
C PHE A 25 -8.67 1.31 -5.42
N LEU A 26 -7.51 1.95 -5.42
CA LEU A 26 -6.27 1.39 -5.97
C LEU A 26 -5.86 0.12 -5.24
N TRP A 27 -6.03 0.07 -3.92
CA TRP A 27 -5.70 -1.10 -3.10
C TRP A 27 -6.66 -2.27 -3.36
N ALA A 28 -7.98 -2.03 -3.35
CA ALA A 28 -9.00 -3.04 -3.59
C ALA A 28 -8.85 -3.69 -4.98
N SER A 29 -8.44 -2.91 -5.99
CA SER A 29 -8.15 -3.41 -7.34
C SER A 29 -7.08 -4.51 -7.34
N GLY A 30 -6.15 -4.50 -6.39
CA GLY A 30 -5.11 -5.52 -6.25
C GLY A 30 -5.65 -6.89 -5.86
N PHE A 31 -6.68 -6.96 -5.01
CA PHE A 31 -7.33 -8.22 -4.65
C PHE A 31 -8.16 -8.78 -5.81
N ILE A 32 -8.83 -7.90 -6.57
CA ILE A 32 -9.56 -8.27 -7.78
C ILE A 32 -8.58 -8.80 -8.83
N GLY A 33 -7.48 -8.08 -9.07
CA GLY A 33 -6.41 -8.49 -9.98
C GLY A 33 -5.78 -9.82 -9.57
N GLY A 34 -5.53 -10.04 -8.27
CA GLY A 34 -5.06 -11.34 -7.77
C GLY A 34 -6.05 -12.46 -8.04
N LYS A 35 -7.33 -12.28 -7.67
CA LYS A 35 -8.38 -13.28 -7.93
C LYS A 35 -8.54 -13.61 -9.42
N LEU A 36 -8.40 -12.61 -10.30
CA LEU A 36 -8.53 -12.79 -11.75
C LEU A 36 -7.25 -13.31 -12.41
N GLY A 37 -6.07 -13.03 -11.84
CA GLY A 37 -4.78 -13.42 -12.39
C GLY A 37 -4.28 -14.80 -11.94
N LEU A 38 -4.62 -15.20 -10.72
CA LEU A 38 -4.25 -16.51 -10.15
C LEU A 38 -4.72 -17.74 -10.96
N PRO A 39 -5.86 -17.72 -11.68
CA PRO A 39 -6.23 -18.82 -12.57
C PRO A 39 -5.27 -19.01 -13.76
N TYR A 40 -4.47 -18.01 -14.11
CA TYR A 40 -3.63 -17.99 -15.31
C TYR A 40 -2.12 -18.01 -15.01
N ALA A 41 -1.72 -17.70 -13.77
CA ALA A 41 -0.31 -17.63 -13.38
C ALA A 41 -0.13 -18.01 -11.92
N GLU A 42 1.00 -18.66 -11.62
CA GLU A 42 1.38 -18.95 -10.24
C GLU A 42 1.47 -17.66 -9.41
N PRO A 43 1.10 -17.70 -8.11
CA PRO A 43 0.93 -16.50 -7.28
C PRO A 43 2.17 -15.61 -7.22
N MET A 44 3.34 -16.24 -7.10
CA MET A 44 4.62 -15.53 -7.04
C MET A 44 5.03 -14.96 -8.39
N THR A 45 4.73 -15.66 -9.48
CA THR A 45 4.99 -15.19 -10.84
C THR A 45 4.11 -13.98 -11.16
N PHE A 46 2.82 -14.03 -10.83
CA PHE A 46 1.91 -12.90 -10.98
C PHE A 46 2.36 -11.68 -10.16
N LEU A 47 2.76 -11.92 -8.90
CA LEU A 47 3.25 -10.86 -8.03
C LEU A 47 4.56 -10.24 -8.56
N ALA A 48 5.49 -11.06 -9.05
CA ALA A 48 6.74 -10.61 -9.64
C ALA A 48 6.50 -9.71 -10.87
N VAL A 49 5.62 -10.13 -11.78
CA VAL A 49 5.24 -9.31 -12.95
C VAL A 49 4.60 -7.99 -12.50
N ARG A 50 3.70 -8.03 -11.51
CA ARG A 50 3.08 -6.82 -10.96
C ARG A 50 4.12 -5.86 -10.38
N MET A 51 5.06 -6.37 -9.58
CA MET A 51 6.13 -5.54 -8.99
C MET A 51 7.08 -5.00 -10.07
N PHE A 52 7.36 -5.78 -11.11
CA PHE A 52 8.15 -5.33 -12.25
C PHE A 52 7.48 -4.14 -12.97
N VAL A 53 6.18 -4.22 -13.25
CA VAL A 53 5.42 -3.10 -13.83
C VAL A 53 5.46 -1.86 -12.92
N VAL A 54 5.33 -2.03 -11.60
CA VAL A 54 5.42 -0.93 -10.64
C VAL A 54 6.81 -0.26 -10.70
N VAL A 55 7.89 -1.05 -10.74
CA VAL A 55 9.26 -0.55 -10.85
C VAL A 55 9.47 0.24 -12.15
N LEU A 56 8.91 -0.23 -13.28
CA LEU A 56 8.99 0.51 -14.55
C LEU A 56 8.26 1.86 -14.49
N ILE A 57 7.04 1.88 -13.94
CA ILE A 57 6.25 3.10 -13.81
C ILE A 57 6.95 4.10 -12.88
N LEU A 58 7.34 3.66 -11.69
CA LEU A 58 8.03 4.53 -10.72
C LEU A 58 9.41 4.97 -11.24
N GLY A 59 10.15 4.08 -11.91
CA GLY A 59 11.41 4.41 -12.57
C GLY A 59 11.23 5.49 -13.64
N GLY A 60 10.18 5.40 -14.46
CA GLY A 60 9.82 6.44 -15.43
C GLY A 60 9.54 7.79 -14.76
N ILE A 61 8.78 7.78 -13.65
CA ILE A 61 8.51 9.00 -12.87
C ILE A 61 9.80 9.58 -12.30
N VAL A 62 10.71 8.76 -11.78
CA VAL A 62 12.02 9.21 -11.27
C VAL A 62 12.85 9.86 -12.38
N VAL A 63 12.86 9.30 -13.59
CA VAL A 63 13.58 9.89 -14.73
C VAL A 63 13.00 11.25 -15.12
N LEU A 64 11.67 11.40 -15.08
CA LEU A 64 10.97 12.65 -15.43
C LEU A 64 11.11 13.73 -14.35
N THR A 65 11.00 13.36 -13.08
CA THR A 65 10.98 14.29 -11.95
C THR A 65 12.35 14.60 -11.37
N ARG A 66 13.37 13.75 -11.66
CA ARG A 66 14.74 13.84 -11.16
C ARG A 66 14.81 14.20 -9.66
N PRO A 67 14.21 13.37 -8.78
CA PRO A 67 14.17 13.64 -7.36
C PRO A 67 15.58 13.64 -6.75
N MET A 68 15.72 14.29 -5.59
CA MET A 68 16.99 14.28 -4.86
C MET A 68 17.38 12.85 -4.51
N GLN A 69 18.66 12.50 -4.71
CA GLN A 69 19.14 11.16 -4.41
C GLN A 69 19.04 10.88 -2.90
N PRO A 70 18.35 9.81 -2.48
CA PRO A 70 18.24 9.46 -1.07
C PRO A 70 19.60 9.01 -0.51
N ALA A 71 19.80 9.13 0.80
CA ALA A 71 21.00 8.61 1.43
C ALA A 71 21.03 7.07 1.31
N ARG A 72 22.23 6.47 1.30
CA ARG A 72 22.39 5.01 1.23
C ARG A 72 21.60 4.27 2.30
N MET A 73 21.51 4.83 3.50
CA MET A 73 20.76 4.24 4.61
C MET A 73 19.25 4.24 4.36
N ASP A 74 18.71 5.30 3.76
CA ASP A 74 17.28 5.40 3.42
C ASP A 74 16.91 4.38 2.36
N VAL A 75 17.80 4.12 1.40
CA VAL A 75 17.63 3.07 0.39
C VAL A 75 17.59 1.68 1.05
N VAL A 76 18.47 1.42 2.02
CA VAL A 76 18.49 0.14 2.75
C VAL A 76 17.20 -0.05 3.55
N HIS A 77 16.77 0.97 4.30
CA HIS A 77 15.51 0.91 5.04
C HIS A 77 14.33 0.68 4.10
N ALA A 78 14.24 1.43 2.99
CA ALA A 78 13.18 1.25 2.01
C ALA A 78 13.19 -0.14 1.37
N ALA A 79 14.38 -0.70 1.10
CA ALA A 79 14.51 -2.05 0.56
C ALA A 79 14.04 -3.12 1.56
N ILE A 80 14.44 -3.01 2.84
CA ILE A 80 14.02 -3.93 3.89
C ILE A 80 12.50 -3.84 4.12
N THR A 81 11.96 -2.62 4.27
CA THR A 81 10.53 -2.40 4.43
C THR A 81 9.75 -2.91 3.22
N GLY A 82 10.20 -2.60 2.01
CA GLY A 82 9.60 -3.07 0.77
C GLY A 82 9.60 -4.59 0.65
N PHE A 83 10.69 -5.25 1.05
CA PHE A 83 10.78 -6.71 1.06
C PHE A 83 9.77 -7.34 2.03
N PHE A 84 9.63 -6.80 3.25
CA PHE A 84 8.65 -7.32 4.21
C PHE A 84 7.21 -7.08 3.75
N VAL A 85 6.91 -5.89 3.21
CA VAL A 85 5.55 -5.52 2.80
C VAL A 85 5.14 -6.23 1.50
N HIS A 86 5.98 -6.19 0.47
CA HIS A 86 5.63 -6.74 -0.84
C HIS A 86 6.04 -8.21 -0.99
N GLY A 87 7.18 -8.62 -0.43
CA GLY A 87 7.66 -10.00 -0.47
C GLY A 87 6.94 -10.88 0.54
N CYS A 88 7.17 -10.66 1.84
CA CYS A 88 6.64 -11.54 2.88
C CYS A 88 5.12 -11.42 3.02
N TYR A 89 4.60 -10.20 3.15
CA TYR A 89 3.18 -9.98 3.43
C TYR A 89 2.30 -10.21 2.19
N LEU A 90 2.52 -9.48 1.08
CA LEU A 90 1.73 -9.72 -0.14
C LEU A 90 1.95 -11.13 -0.69
N GLY A 91 3.19 -11.63 -0.69
CA GLY A 91 3.50 -12.99 -1.14
C GLY A 91 2.78 -14.05 -0.30
N GLY A 92 2.82 -13.93 1.04
CA GLY A 92 2.10 -14.83 1.94
C GLY A 92 0.59 -14.81 1.73
N VAL A 93 0.00 -13.63 1.51
CA VAL A 93 -1.43 -13.48 1.19
C VAL A 93 -1.78 -14.18 -0.11
N PHE A 94 -0.98 -13.99 -1.16
CA PHE A 94 -1.22 -14.60 -2.47
C PHE A 94 -1.09 -16.13 -2.44
N VAL A 95 -0.11 -16.66 -1.70
CA VAL A 95 0.04 -18.12 -1.47
C VAL A 95 -1.14 -18.67 -0.67
N ALA A 96 -1.62 -17.95 0.35
CA ALA A 96 -2.80 -18.39 1.09
C ALA A 96 -4.04 -18.48 0.18
N ILE A 97 -4.22 -17.51 -0.73
CA ILE A 97 -5.31 -17.52 -1.70
C ILE A 97 -5.20 -18.71 -2.66
N ASP A 98 -3.98 -19.02 -3.11
CA ASP A 98 -3.69 -20.19 -3.94
C ASP A 98 -4.03 -21.51 -3.25
N HIS A 99 -3.78 -21.59 -1.94
CA HIS A 99 -4.19 -22.71 -1.07
C HIS A 99 -5.71 -22.73 -0.79
N LYS A 100 -6.52 -22.19 -1.71
CA LYS A 100 -7.99 -22.13 -1.70
C LYS A 100 -8.60 -21.22 -0.64
N LEU A 101 -7.83 -20.33 -0.01
CA LEU A 101 -8.42 -19.31 0.83
C LEU A 101 -9.16 -18.28 -0.05
N PRO A 102 -10.44 -17.99 0.22
CA PRO A 102 -11.15 -16.98 -0.56
C PRO A 102 -10.47 -15.61 -0.42
N ALA A 103 -10.29 -14.90 -1.55
CA ALA A 103 -9.70 -13.55 -1.55
C ALA A 103 -10.45 -12.56 -0.64
N GLY A 104 -11.75 -12.75 -0.46
CA GLY A 104 -12.56 -11.97 0.49
C GLY A 104 -12.13 -12.20 1.95
N PHE A 105 -11.82 -13.44 2.34
CA PHE A 105 -11.34 -13.73 3.69
C PHE A 105 -9.95 -13.14 3.91
N ALA A 106 -9.06 -13.25 2.92
CA ALA A 106 -7.77 -12.58 2.96
C ALA A 106 -7.92 -11.06 3.13
N ALA A 107 -8.86 -10.43 2.40
CA ALA A 107 -9.14 -9.00 2.54
C ALA A 107 -9.62 -8.64 3.96
N LEU A 108 -10.48 -9.45 4.59
CA LEU A 108 -10.91 -9.24 5.98
C LEU A 108 -9.73 -9.30 6.97
N VAL A 109 -8.84 -10.28 6.80
CA VAL A 109 -7.62 -10.40 7.62
C VAL A 109 -6.71 -9.18 7.43
N VAL A 110 -6.54 -8.72 6.20
CA VAL A 110 -5.76 -7.51 5.90
C VAL A 110 -6.42 -6.26 6.49
N SER A 111 -7.75 -6.15 6.45
CA SER A 111 -8.50 -5.05 7.05
C SER A 111 -8.43 -5.01 8.58
N LEU A 112 -7.94 -6.06 9.25
CA LEU A 112 -7.63 -6.03 10.68
C LEU A 112 -6.31 -5.32 10.98
N GLN A 113 -5.41 -5.16 10.00
CA GLN A 113 -4.11 -4.53 10.22
C GLN A 113 -4.23 -3.13 10.84
N PRO A 114 -5.10 -2.20 10.37
CA PRO A 114 -5.27 -0.89 11.01
C PRO A 114 -5.78 -0.98 12.46
N ILE A 115 -6.67 -1.93 12.74
CA ILE A 115 -7.24 -2.15 14.08
C ILE A 115 -6.15 -2.66 15.02
N LEU A 116 -5.37 -3.65 14.57
CA LEU A 116 -4.23 -4.16 15.31
C LEU A 116 -3.19 -3.07 15.53
N THR A 117 -2.88 -2.27 14.50
CA THR A 117 -1.97 -1.13 14.62
C THR A 117 -2.49 -0.09 15.62
N SER A 118 -3.79 0.23 15.64
CA SER A 118 -4.35 1.16 16.62
C SER A 118 -4.35 0.60 18.04
N MET A 119 -4.62 -0.69 18.20
CA MET A 119 -4.54 -1.37 19.51
C MET A 119 -3.11 -1.43 20.03
N LEU A 120 -2.15 -1.79 19.16
CA LEU A 120 -0.73 -1.82 19.49
C LEU A 120 -0.21 -0.41 19.79
N ALA A 121 -0.61 0.62 19.02
CA ALA A 121 -0.23 2.00 19.31
C ALA A 121 -0.74 2.44 20.69
N ASN A 122 -1.99 2.12 21.02
CA ASN A 122 -2.56 2.40 22.35
C ASN A 122 -1.80 1.64 23.46
N PHE A 123 -1.48 0.36 23.23
CA PHE A 123 -0.78 -0.48 24.20
C PHE A 123 0.69 -0.10 24.40
N LEU A 124 1.41 0.23 23.32
CA LEU A 124 2.86 0.52 23.33
C LEU A 124 3.18 1.98 23.65
N LEU A 125 2.35 2.94 23.22
CA LEU A 125 2.58 4.38 23.46
C LEU A 125 1.77 4.92 24.64
N GLY A 126 0.79 4.18 25.17
CA GLY A 126 -0.03 4.61 26.31
C GLY A 126 -0.95 5.81 26.03
N GLU A 127 -1.03 6.27 24.78
CA GLU A 127 -1.95 7.34 24.39
C GLU A 127 -3.36 6.79 24.16
N ARG A 128 -4.33 7.37 24.86
CA ARG A 128 -5.75 7.13 24.62
C ARG A 128 -6.10 7.68 23.24
N VAL A 129 -6.24 6.78 22.27
CA VAL A 129 -6.85 7.07 20.98
C VAL A 129 -8.28 7.56 21.25
N THR A 130 -8.52 8.86 21.04
CA THR A 130 -9.84 9.49 21.14
C THR A 130 -10.37 9.74 19.74
#